data_AF-A0A3E2N574-F1
#
_entry.id   AF-A0A3E2N574-F1
#
_cell.length_a   1.000
_cell.length_b   1.000
_cell.length_c   1.000
_cell.angle_alpha   90.00
_cell.angle_beta   90.00
_cell.angle_gamma   90.00
#
_symmetry.space_group_name_H-M   'P 1'
#
loop_
_entity.id
_entity.type
_entity.pdbx_description
1 polymer ?
#
loop_
_entity_poly.entity_id
_entity_poly.type
_entity_poly.pdbx_seq_one_letter_code
_entity_poly.pdbx_strand_id
1 'polypeptide(L)'
;MIMEDKIMRKEYARNKIIALYGNAKEIAEAEAVLDTLDGLEGEFVGHWLPNEGELRLKLQDAIDLHKMKASILVDGNTVYPYVEIIKQYERLKKSGKLEKMSNTFYQFLHLNFDIAHYDKYGYIAYYNNNFATLQRKILDRATTPAWHTDVRRILDHIQEKTIRKAA
;
A
#
# COMPACT_ATOMS: atom_id res chain seq x y z
N MET A 1 -23.27 5.40 25.01
CA MET A 1 -22.05 6.15 24.65
C MET A 1 -21.24 5.26 23.73
N ILE A 2 -21.36 5.44 22.42
CA ILE A 2 -20.56 4.67 21.46
C ILE A 2 -19.15 5.25 21.59
N MET A 3 -18.19 4.48 22.12
CA MET A 3 -16.79 4.87 22.03
C MET A 3 -16.47 4.89 20.54
N GLU A 4 -16.27 6.07 19.97
CA GLU A 4 -15.66 6.18 18.65
C GLU A 4 -14.32 5.45 18.72
N ASP A 5 -14.13 4.47 17.83
CA ASP A 5 -12.90 3.72 17.70
C ASP A 5 -11.77 4.68 17.31
N LYS A 6 -11.12 5.25 18.32
CA LYS A 6 -10.04 6.21 18.16
C LYS A 6 -8.93 5.57 17.35
N ILE A 7 -8.69 6.10 16.15
CA ILE A 7 -7.52 5.74 15.36
C ILE A 7 -6.27 6.20 16.11
N MET A 8 -5.32 5.28 16.26
CA MET A 8 -4.09 5.52 16.99
C MET A 8 -2.89 4.98 16.20
N ARG A 9 -1.72 5.55 16.49
CA ARG A 9 -0.42 5.06 16.04
C ARG A 9 0.23 4.25 17.16
N LYS A 10 0.82 3.11 16.84
CA LYS A 10 1.68 2.35 17.76
C LYS A 10 2.95 1.89 17.05
N GLU A 11 4.11 2.09 17.67
CA GLU A 11 5.36 1.47 17.20
C GLU A 11 5.39 0.02 17.64
N TYR A 12 5.78 -0.89 16.75
CA TYR A 12 5.90 -2.29 17.08
C TYR A 12 7.07 -2.51 18.03
N ALA A 13 6.82 -3.26 19.12
CA ALA A 13 7.76 -3.35 20.23
C ALA A 13 9.12 -3.98 19.86
N ARG A 14 9.11 -4.98 18.95
CA ARG A 14 10.32 -5.68 18.50
C ARG A 14 11.10 -4.94 17.42
N ASN A 15 10.46 -4.05 16.68
CA ASN A 15 11.10 -3.20 15.68
C ASN A 15 10.34 -1.88 15.53
N LYS A 16 10.91 -0.79 16.05
CA LYS A 16 10.28 0.54 16.06
C LYS A 16 10.22 1.23 14.69
N ILE A 17 10.91 0.69 13.70
CA ILE A 17 10.79 1.16 12.30
C ILE A 17 9.42 0.77 11.73
N ILE A 18 8.81 -0.29 12.29
CA ILE A 18 7.46 -0.70 11.96
C ILE A 18 6.47 0.06 12.83
N ALA A 19 5.52 0.73 12.20
CA ALA A 19 4.41 1.40 12.87
C ALA A 19 3.07 0.83 12.41
N LEU A 20 2.14 0.72 13.35
CA LEU A 20 0.78 0.24 13.16
C LEU A 20 -0.20 1.41 13.33
N TYR A 21 -1.17 1.51 12.42
CA TYR A 21 -2.24 2.49 12.47
C TYR A 21 -3.60 1.81 12.33
N GLY A 22 -4.50 2.07 13.26
CA GLY A 22 -5.84 1.50 13.28
C GLY A 22 -6.53 1.80 14.60
N ASN A 23 -7.69 1.18 14.83
CA ASN A 23 -8.25 1.15 16.18
C ASN A 23 -7.49 0.17 17.08
N ALA A 24 -7.76 0.21 18.39
CA ALA A 24 -7.04 -0.60 19.37
C ALA A 24 -7.13 -2.11 19.08
N LYS A 25 -8.27 -2.60 18.58
CA LYS A 25 -8.47 -4.01 18.23
C LYS A 25 -7.64 -4.39 17.01
N GLU A 26 -7.69 -3.59 15.94
CA GLU A 26 -6.95 -3.85 14.70
C GLU A 26 -5.44 -3.85 14.94
N ILE A 27 -4.95 -2.96 15.79
CA ILE A 27 -3.54 -2.92 16.20
C ILE A 27 -3.17 -4.18 16.98
N ALA A 28 -3.97 -4.57 17.97
CA ALA A 28 -3.69 -5.78 18.75
C ALA A 28 -3.69 -7.05 17.89
N GLU A 29 -4.62 -7.15 16.93
CA GLU A 29 -4.66 -8.26 15.96
C GLU A 29 -3.42 -8.26 15.05
N ALA A 30 -3.00 -7.10 14.55
CA ALA A 30 -1.79 -7.00 13.74
C ALA A 30 -0.52 -7.35 14.54
N GLU A 31 -0.38 -6.85 15.77
CA GLU A 31 0.75 -7.18 16.66
C GLU A 31 0.83 -8.68 16.92
N ALA A 32 -0.29 -9.32 17.26
CA ALA A 32 -0.32 -10.75 17.52
C ALA A 32 0.18 -11.57 16.33
N VAL A 33 -0.07 -11.13 15.10
CA VAL A 33 0.48 -11.78 13.90
C VAL A 33 1.96 -11.44 13.74
N LEU A 34 2.38 -10.17 13.89
CA LEU A 34 3.78 -9.79 13.79
C LEU A 34 4.66 -10.53 14.81
N ASP A 35 4.13 -10.82 16.00
CA ASP A 35 4.82 -11.58 17.04
C ASP A 35 5.13 -13.02 16.60
N THR A 36 4.36 -13.58 15.66
CA THR A 36 4.62 -14.92 15.10
C THR A 36 5.62 -14.94 13.94
N LEU A 37 6.03 -13.77 13.44
CA LEU A 37 6.95 -13.66 12.33
C LEU A 37 8.40 -13.53 12.84
N ASP A 38 9.28 -14.33 12.24
CA ASP A 38 10.73 -14.21 12.40
C ASP A 38 11.30 -13.22 11.39
N GLY A 39 12.48 -12.64 11.67
CA GLY A 39 13.19 -11.77 10.73
C GLY A 39 12.46 -10.47 10.45
N LEU A 40 11.77 -9.94 11.47
CA LEU A 40 11.25 -8.57 11.47
C LEU A 40 12.23 -7.61 12.16
N GLU A 41 13.34 -8.11 12.68
CA GLU A 41 14.39 -7.33 13.30
C GLU A 41 15.09 -6.46 12.25
N GLY A 42 15.40 -5.22 12.62
CA GLY A 42 16.10 -4.29 11.75
C GLY A 42 16.42 -3.02 12.50
N GLU A 43 17.59 -2.48 12.22
CA GLU A 43 18.04 -1.19 12.73
C GLU A 43 18.64 -0.38 11.59
N PHE A 44 18.57 0.94 11.72
CA PHE A 44 19.23 1.82 10.75
C PHE A 44 20.75 1.71 10.88
N VAL A 45 21.42 1.60 9.73
CA VAL A 45 22.85 1.85 9.59
C VAL A 45 23.01 3.23 8.97
N GLY A 46 23.22 4.24 9.82
CA GLY A 46 23.18 5.65 9.39
C GLY A 46 21.77 6.07 8.99
N HIS A 47 21.56 6.39 7.71
CA HIS A 47 20.26 6.76 7.14
C HIS A 47 19.62 5.65 6.29
N TRP A 48 20.20 4.44 6.32
CA TRP A 48 19.77 3.32 5.49
C TRP A 48 19.26 2.20 6.38
N LEU A 49 18.18 1.55 5.97
CA LEU A 49 17.68 0.32 6.60
C LEU A 49 18.15 -0.88 5.76
N PRO A 50 19.15 -1.65 6.25
CA PRO A 50 19.49 -2.92 5.64
C PRO A 50 18.26 -3.82 5.53
N ASN A 51 18.07 -4.42 4.36
CA ASN A 51 16.99 -5.38 4.08
C ASN A 51 15.56 -4.83 4.16
N GLU A 52 15.36 -3.50 4.06
CA GLU A 52 14.00 -2.92 4.01
C GLU A 52 13.12 -3.59 2.95
N GLY A 53 13.69 -3.88 1.78
CA GLY A 53 12.95 -4.53 0.70
C GLY A 53 12.46 -5.94 1.06
N GLU A 54 13.23 -6.73 1.81
CA GLU A 54 12.80 -8.06 2.26
C GLU A 54 11.74 -7.95 3.36
N LEU A 55 11.94 -7.01 4.30
CA LEU A 55 10.98 -6.70 5.36
C LEU A 55 9.62 -6.31 4.79
N ARG A 56 9.60 -5.41 3.79
CA ARG A 56 8.38 -4.94 3.12
C ARG A 56 7.62 -6.07 2.44
N LEU A 57 8.30 -6.98 1.75
CA LEU A 57 7.66 -8.13 1.09
C LEU A 57 7.07 -9.11 2.11
N LYS A 58 7.82 -9.41 3.18
CA LYS A 58 7.33 -10.27 4.27
C LYS A 58 6.08 -9.69 4.94
N LEU A 59 6.08 -8.38 5.21
CA LEU A 59 4.92 -7.70 5.77
C LEU A 59 3.73 -7.69 4.80
N GLN A 60 3.97 -7.45 3.50
CA GLN A 60 2.92 -7.50 2.48
C GLN A 60 2.26 -8.88 2.41
N ASP A 61 3.04 -9.96 2.42
CA ASP A 61 2.52 -11.33 2.42
C ASP A 61 1.71 -11.62 3.69
N ALA A 62 2.18 -11.15 4.85
CA ALA A 62 1.47 -11.32 6.13
C ALA A 62 0.14 -10.54 6.17
N ILE A 63 0.10 -9.31 5.65
CA ILE A 63 -1.12 -8.51 5.54
C ILE A 63 -2.19 -9.26 4.75
N ASP A 64 -1.83 -9.80 3.59
CA ASP A 64 -2.77 -10.52 2.73
C ASP A 64 -3.19 -11.87 3.34
N LEU A 65 -2.25 -12.62 3.91
CA LEU A 65 -2.51 -13.94 4.51
C LEU A 65 -3.46 -13.84 5.72
N HIS A 66 -3.20 -12.89 6.60
CA HIS A 66 -3.96 -12.70 7.85
C HIS A 66 -5.09 -11.68 7.74
N LYS A 67 -5.26 -11.04 6.56
CA LYS A 67 -6.28 -10.01 6.29
C LYS A 67 -6.22 -8.88 7.32
N MET A 68 -5.02 -8.41 7.62
CA MET A 68 -4.80 -7.37 8.62
C MET A 68 -5.54 -6.10 8.20
N LYS A 69 -6.22 -5.48 9.17
CA LYS A 69 -6.97 -4.23 8.95
C LYS A 69 -6.18 -2.98 9.34
N ALA A 70 -5.27 -3.11 10.30
CA ALA A 70 -4.36 -2.02 10.64
C ALA A 70 -3.43 -1.75 9.44
N SER A 71 -3.21 -0.48 9.14
CA SER A 71 -2.16 -0.08 8.21
C SER A 71 -0.81 -0.33 8.86
N ILE A 72 0.08 -0.98 8.11
CA ILE A 72 1.46 -1.23 8.52
C ILE A 72 2.37 -0.30 7.73
N LEU A 73 3.23 0.42 8.43
CA LEU A 73 4.21 1.33 7.86
C LEU A 73 5.61 0.83 8.20
N VAL A 74 6.53 0.93 7.24
CA VAL A 74 7.98 0.75 7.42
C VAL A 74 8.63 2.10 7.14
N ASP A 75 9.33 2.66 8.12
CA ASP A 75 9.96 3.98 8.06
C ASP A 75 8.99 5.07 7.56
N GLY A 76 7.78 5.09 8.13
CA GLY A 76 6.74 6.06 7.76
C GLY A 76 6.04 5.81 6.42
N ASN A 77 6.48 4.82 5.64
CA ASN A 77 5.89 4.48 4.34
C ASN A 77 4.98 3.25 4.45
N THR A 78 3.75 3.34 3.95
CA THR A 78 2.77 2.24 4.03
C THR A 78 3.24 1.01 3.25
N VAL A 79 3.00 -0.19 3.80
CA VAL A 79 3.08 -1.46 3.09
C VAL A 79 1.67 -1.82 2.62
N TYR A 80 1.49 -1.96 1.32
CA TYR A 80 0.14 -2.11 0.74
C TYR A 80 -0.26 -3.58 0.56
N PRO A 81 -1.53 -3.96 0.85
CA PRO A 81 -2.04 -5.30 0.56
C PRO A 81 -2.03 -5.57 -0.95
N TYR A 82 -1.23 -6.54 -1.41
CA TYR A 82 -1.08 -6.81 -2.83
C TYR A 82 -2.41 -7.27 -3.44
N VAL A 83 -3.11 -8.21 -2.79
CA VAL A 83 -4.35 -8.79 -3.31
C VAL A 83 -5.45 -7.73 -3.45
N GLU A 84 -5.60 -6.82 -2.49
CA GLU A 84 -6.60 -5.76 -2.57
C GLU A 84 -6.31 -4.77 -3.70
N ILE A 85 -5.07 -4.30 -3.79
CA ILE A 85 -4.67 -3.31 -4.79
C ILE A 85 -4.85 -3.87 -6.21
N ILE A 86 -4.43 -5.12 -6.45
CA ILE A 86 -4.59 -5.75 -7.77
C ILE A 86 -6.07 -5.96 -8.12
N LYS A 87 -6.90 -6.40 -7.17
CA LYS A 87 -8.36 -6.56 -7.40
C LYS A 87 -9.01 -5.22 -7.76
N GLN A 88 -8.63 -4.14 -7.08
CA GLN A 88 -9.11 -2.79 -7.37
C GLN A 88 -8.68 -2.33 -8.76
N TYR A 89 -7.40 -2.48 -9.11
CA TYR A 89 -6.87 -2.16 -10.43
C TYR A 89 -7.68 -2.88 -11.54
N GLU A 90 -7.82 -4.20 -11.46
CA GLU A 90 -8.51 -4.99 -12.50
C GLU A 90 -9.98 -4.60 -12.64
N ARG A 91 -10.65 -4.33 -11.51
CA ARG A 91 -12.04 -3.89 -11.51
C ARG A 91 -12.21 -2.54 -12.19
N LEU A 92 -11.39 -1.56 -11.83
CA LEU A 92 -11.47 -0.21 -12.41
C LEU A 92 -11.09 -0.26 -13.90
N LYS A 93 -10.05 -1.00 -14.27
CA LYS A 93 -9.66 -1.27 -15.66
C LYS A 93 -10.81 -1.85 -16.47
N LYS A 94 -11.48 -2.89 -15.95
CA LYS A 94 -12.63 -3.52 -16.61
C LYS A 94 -13.81 -2.54 -16.77
N SER A 95 -14.05 -1.69 -15.79
CA SER A 95 -15.14 -0.70 -15.84
C SER A 95 -14.83 0.52 -16.72
N GLY A 96 -13.54 0.83 -16.92
CA GLY A 96 -13.09 2.08 -17.54
C GLY A 96 -13.27 3.34 -16.68
N LYS A 97 -13.79 3.21 -15.45
CA LYS A 97 -14.17 4.33 -14.56
C LYS A 97 -13.41 4.28 -13.23
N LEU A 98 -13.30 5.44 -12.58
CA LEU A 98 -12.64 5.63 -11.28
C LEU A 98 -13.63 5.84 -10.10
N GLU A 99 -14.91 6.07 -10.39
CA GLU A 99 -15.98 6.43 -9.43
C GLU A 99 -16.16 5.47 -8.25
N LYS A 100 -15.70 4.22 -8.36
CA LYS A 100 -15.76 3.21 -7.29
C LYS A 100 -14.41 2.90 -6.65
N MET A 101 -13.39 3.73 -6.88
CA MET A 101 -12.06 3.55 -6.31
C MET A 101 -12.11 3.48 -4.77
N SER A 102 -11.43 2.48 -4.19
CA SER A 102 -11.28 2.39 -2.74
C SER A 102 -10.34 3.47 -2.21
N ASN A 103 -10.45 3.79 -0.92
CA ASN A 103 -9.50 4.69 -0.26
C ASN A 103 -8.08 4.11 -0.29
N THR A 104 -7.92 2.80 -0.08
CA THR A 104 -6.63 2.09 -0.16
C THR A 104 -5.98 2.25 -1.53
N PHE A 105 -6.74 2.07 -2.63
CA PHE A 105 -6.21 2.20 -3.98
C PHE A 105 -5.89 3.66 -4.32
N TYR A 106 -6.70 4.61 -3.86
CA TYR A 106 -6.40 6.03 -3.97
C TYR A 106 -5.11 6.39 -3.23
N GLN A 107 -4.95 5.98 -1.97
CA GLN A 107 -3.73 6.22 -1.18
C GLN A 107 -2.50 5.61 -1.86
N PHE A 108 -2.61 4.37 -2.37
CA PHE A 108 -1.56 3.74 -3.16
C PHE A 108 -1.14 4.59 -4.36
N LEU A 109 -2.09 5.13 -5.13
CA LEU A 109 -1.75 5.96 -6.29
C LEU A 109 -1.17 7.32 -5.88
N HIS A 110 -1.86 8.01 -4.98
CA HIS A 110 -1.55 9.37 -4.56
C HIS A 110 -0.19 9.46 -3.86
N LEU A 111 0.07 8.59 -2.89
CA LEU A 111 1.29 8.64 -2.08
C LEU A 111 2.54 8.16 -2.84
N ASN A 112 2.37 7.39 -3.92
CA ASN A 112 3.51 6.83 -4.64
C ASN A 112 3.78 7.50 -5.99
N PHE A 113 2.76 8.05 -6.66
CA PHE A 113 2.91 8.47 -8.06
C PHE A 113 2.31 9.83 -8.42
N ASP A 114 1.36 10.34 -7.63
CA ASP A 114 0.72 11.63 -7.92
C ASP A 114 0.19 12.33 -6.66
N ILE A 115 1.09 13.06 -6.01
CA ILE A 115 0.84 13.76 -4.74
C ILE A 115 0.02 15.05 -4.90
N ALA A 116 -0.38 15.45 -6.11
CA ALA A 116 -0.96 16.77 -6.36
C ALA A 116 -2.44 16.92 -5.96
N HIS A 117 -3.11 15.83 -5.57
CA HIS A 117 -4.56 15.82 -5.37
C HIS A 117 -4.94 15.36 -3.96
N TYR A 118 -5.33 16.32 -3.12
CA TYR A 118 -5.51 16.19 -1.66
C TYR A 118 -6.67 15.28 -1.20
N ASP A 119 -7.57 14.89 -2.10
CA ASP A 119 -8.62 13.94 -1.79
C ASP A 119 -9.00 13.06 -2.99
N LYS A 120 -9.68 11.94 -2.68
CA LYS A 120 -10.09 10.93 -3.66
C LYS A 120 -11.04 11.47 -4.73
N TYR A 121 -11.96 12.37 -4.40
CA TYR A 121 -12.94 12.90 -5.33
C TYR A 121 -12.31 13.90 -6.29
N GLY A 122 -11.44 14.78 -5.79
CA GLY A 122 -10.60 15.66 -6.61
C GLY A 122 -9.72 14.85 -7.57
N TYR A 123 -9.11 13.76 -7.08
CA TYR A 123 -8.33 12.84 -7.89
C TYR A 123 -9.16 12.21 -9.03
N ILE A 124 -10.37 11.71 -8.73
CA ILE A 124 -11.30 11.16 -9.74
C ILE A 124 -11.68 12.22 -10.78
N ALA A 125 -12.00 13.44 -10.34
CA ALA A 125 -12.40 14.55 -11.20
C ALA A 125 -11.27 14.98 -12.14
N TYR A 126 -10.03 15.07 -11.64
CA TYR A 126 -8.85 15.42 -12.44
C TYR A 126 -8.62 14.45 -13.61
N TYR A 127 -8.84 13.16 -13.38
CA TYR A 127 -8.77 12.12 -14.42
C TYR A 127 -10.08 11.96 -15.20
N ASN A 128 -11.04 12.87 -15.05
CA ASN A 128 -12.34 12.85 -15.74
C ASN A 128 -13.10 11.53 -15.56
N ASN A 129 -12.96 10.89 -14.38
CA ASN A 129 -13.50 9.57 -14.08
C ASN A 129 -13.11 8.51 -15.14
N ASN A 130 -11.93 8.63 -15.76
CA ASN A 130 -11.48 7.78 -16.86
C ASN A 130 -10.21 7.00 -16.49
N PHE A 131 -10.34 5.68 -16.40
CA PHE A 131 -9.24 4.80 -16.00
C PHE A 131 -8.09 4.81 -17.01
N ALA A 132 -8.38 4.80 -18.32
CA ALA A 132 -7.33 4.80 -19.35
C ALA A 132 -6.49 6.09 -19.32
N THR A 133 -7.10 7.22 -18.96
CA THR A 133 -6.40 8.49 -18.79
C THR A 133 -5.45 8.44 -17.60
N LEU A 134 -5.90 7.91 -16.46
CA LEU A 134 -5.06 7.65 -15.30
C LEU A 134 -3.91 6.70 -15.63
N GLN A 135 -4.22 5.57 -16.27
CA GLN A 135 -3.22 4.56 -16.62
C GLN A 135 -2.10 5.16 -17.48
N ARG A 136 -2.45 5.85 -18.57
CA ARG A 136 -1.48 6.45 -19.50
C ARG A 136 -0.65 7.56 -18.86
N LYS A 137 -1.27 8.38 -17.99
CA LYS A 137 -0.58 9.52 -17.37
C LYS A 137 0.33 9.11 -16.21
N ILE A 138 -0.04 8.07 -15.46
CA ILE A 138 0.68 7.65 -14.26
C ILE A 138 1.26 6.24 -14.46
N LEU A 139 0.39 5.22 -14.43
CA LEU A 139 0.81 3.82 -14.21
C LEU A 139 1.77 3.30 -15.29
N ASP A 140 1.58 3.68 -16.55
CA ASP A 140 2.42 3.22 -17.66
C ASP A 140 3.87 3.76 -17.59
N ARG A 141 4.11 4.81 -16.80
CA ARG A 141 5.43 5.44 -16.64
C ARG A 141 5.92 5.45 -15.18
N ALA A 142 5.12 4.88 -14.28
CA ALA A 142 5.41 4.89 -12.86
C ALA A 142 6.66 4.08 -12.55
N THR A 143 7.49 4.63 -11.68
CA THR A 143 8.66 3.98 -11.11
C THR A 143 8.62 4.15 -9.59
N THR A 144 9.36 3.31 -8.88
CA THR A 144 9.49 3.38 -7.43
C THR A 144 10.96 3.06 -7.05
N PRO A 145 11.49 3.64 -5.96
CA PRO A 145 12.83 3.29 -5.46
C PRO A 145 13.02 1.79 -5.22
N ALA A 146 14.26 1.31 -5.29
CA ALA A 146 14.58 -0.12 -5.19
C ALA A 146 14.21 -0.76 -3.84
N TRP A 147 14.23 0.03 -2.75
CA TRP A 147 13.84 -0.42 -1.41
C TRP A 147 12.33 -0.59 -1.25
N HIS A 148 11.51 0.03 -2.09
CA HIS A 148 10.05 0.01 -2.00
C HIS A 148 9.46 -1.20 -2.76
N THR A 149 9.95 -2.38 -2.39
CA THR A 149 9.76 -3.66 -3.11
C THR A 149 8.32 -4.14 -3.16
N ASP A 150 7.51 -3.89 -2.13
CA ASP A 150 6.08 -4.22 -2.09
C ASP A 150 5.27 -3.39 -3.10
N VAL A 151 5.62 -2.11 -3.27
CA VAL A 151 5.05 -1.24 -4.32
C VAL A 151 5.57 -1.64 -5.69
N ARG A 152 6.85 -2.00 -5.81
CA ARG A 152 7.46 -2.51 -7.05
C ARG A 152 6.73 -3.78 -7.53
N ARG A 153 6.49 -4.74 -6.64
CA ARG A 153 5.77 -5.99 -6.95
C ARG A 153 4.36 -5.73 -7.51
N ILE A 154 3.66 -4.74 -6.97
CA ILE A 154 2.34 -4.31 -7.47
C ILE A 154 2.47 -3.66 -8.87
N LEU A 155 3.42 -2.74 -9.04
CA LEU A 155 3.68 -2.05 -10.30
C LEU A 155 4.04 -3.02 -11.42
N ASP A 156 4.93 -3.96 -11.16
CA ASP A 156 5.37 -4.94 -12.15
C ASP A 156 4.18 -5.76 -12.66
N HIS A 157 3.29 -6.21 -11.77
CA HIS A 157 2.04 -6.89 -12.18
C HIS A 157 1.14 -6.00 -13.04
N ILE A 158 1.00 -4.72 -12.69
CA ILE A 158 0.20 -3.76 -13.45
C ILE A 158 0.79 -3.54 -14.85
N GLN A 159 2.12 -3.41 -14.96
CA GLN A 159 2.83 -3.06 -16.19
C GLN A 159 3.05 -4.27 -17.11
N GLU A 160 3.34 -5.46 -16.59
CA GLU A 160 3.44 -6.70 -17.37
C GLU A 160 2.15 -6.99 -18.14
N LYS A 161 0.99 -6.75 -17.52
CA LYS A 161 -0.33 -6.91 -18.15
C LYS A 161 -0.64 -5.87 -19.22
N THR A 162 0.13 -4.78 -19.28
CA THR A 162 0.05 -3.78 -20.35
C THR A 162 0.88 -4.22 -21.55
N ILE A 163 2.08 -4.76 -21.32
CA ILE A 163 2.99 -5.24 -22.37
C ILE A 163 2.39 -6.43 -23.14
N ARG A 164 1.74 -7.38 -22.46
CA ARG A 164 1.13 -8.57 -23.10
C ARG A 164 -0.09 -8.28 -23.99
N LYS A 165 -0.59 -7.05 -24.05
CA LYS A 165 -1.69 -6.65 -24.95
C LYS A 165 -1.22 -5.96 -26.24
N ALA A 166 0.07 -5.62 -26.33
CA ALA A 166 0.66 -4.96 -27.50
C ALA A 166 1.38 -5.94 -28.44
N ALA A 167 1.40 -7.24 -28.11
CA ALA A 167 1.88 -8.35 -28.94
C ALA A 167 0.68 -9.16 -29.42
#